data_AF-D0LNL6-F1
#
_entry.id   AF-D0LNL6-F1
#
_cell.length_a   1.000
_cell.length_b   1.000
_cell.length_c   1.000
_cell.angle_alpha   90.00
_cell.angle_beta   90.00
_cell.angle_gamma   90.00
#
_symmetry.space_group_name_H-M   'P 1'
#
loop_
_entity.id
_entity.type
_entity.pdbx_description
1 polymer ?
#
loop_
_entity_poly.entity_id
_entity_poly.type
_entity_poly.pdbx_seq_one_letter_code
_entity_poly.pdbx_strand_id
1 'polypeptide(L)'
;MQAPRQLRKQMIDTARLLHERGWVANHDGNLTVRLGANRFLATPTATSKRLVDDGNLIEVDAAGKRLAGTARPFSEFNLHRCIYERRSDVGAVLHAHPPKATAIACSAENPIERPFIAEAVVSIGPRIPKVPFAAPGPDAAAAVAPFATEVDAVLLGNHGVLAWGADLELAYLRLELVEHLATIALAALPLGGPQPLPEAALPKLLQARARAGLGQAADAATQHAHAYAAAPRQSASESASGGGRDDLVRVIREELVRALAGEESR
;
A
#
# COMPACT_ATOMS: atom_id res chain seq x y z
N MET A 1 18.07 17.60 8.39
CA MET A 1 17.21 16.89 9.37
C MET A 1 16.24 17.91 9.96
N GLN A 2 14.94 17.59 9.98
CA GLN A 2 13.92 18.44 10.62
C GLN A 2 14.10 18.47 12.14
N ALA A 3 13.62 19.53 12.80
CA ALA A 3 13.69 19.63 14.25
C ALA A 3 12.80 18.55 14.92
N PRO A 4 13.23 17.91 16.02
CA PRO A 4 12.49 16.80 16.65
C PRO A 4 11.02 17.11 16.98
N ARG A 5 10.72 18.34 17.43
CA ARG A 5 9.35 18.78 17.72
C ARG A 5 8.46 18.86 16.48
N GLN A 6 9.01 19.31 15.35
CA GLN A 6 8.27 19.40 14.09
C GLN A 6 7.90 18.02 13.57
N LEU A 7 8.83 17.07 13.64
CA LEU A 7 8.60 15.71 13.18
C LEU A 7 7.56 14.97 14.04
N ARG A 8 7.62 15.15 15.37
CA ARG A 8 6.60 14.62 16.29
C ARG A 8 5.20 15.17 15.96
N LYS A 9 5.10 16.48 15.71
CA LYS A 9 3.84 17.10 15.28
C LYS A 9 3.33 16.50 13.96
N GLN A 10 4.20 16.40 12.94
CA GLN A 10 3.83 15.80 11.66
C GLN A 10 3.32 14.36 11.83
N MET A 11 3.99 13.56 12.66
CA MET A 11 3.56 12.19 12.91
C MET A 11 2.18 12.10 13.57
N ILE A 12 1.87 13.01 14.50
CA ILE A 12 0.54 13.13 15.12
C ILE A 12 -0.50 13.53 14.08
N ASP A 13 -0.19 14.54 13.27
CA ASP A 13 -1.11 15.04 12.23
C ASP A 13 -1.38 13.94 11.18
N THR A 14 -0.36 13.21 10.71
CA THR A 14 -0.52 12.08 9.78
C THR A 14 -1.35 10.96 10.41
N ALA A 15 -1.11 10.60 11.68
CA ALA A 15 -1.91 9.58 12.37
C ALA A 15 -3.40 9.96 12.45
N ARG A 16 -3.69 11.23 12.76
CA ARG A 16 -5.07 11.75 12.77
C ARG A 16 -5.68 11.75 11.37
N LEU A 17 -4.92 12.17 10.36
CA LEU A 17 -5.39 12.18 8.97
C LEU A 17 -5.75 10.77 8.47
N LEU A 18 -4.95 9.74 8.81
CA LEU A 18 -5.30 8.35 8.50
C LEU A 18 -6.64 7.94 9.13
N HIS A 19 -6.90 8.35 10.36
CA HIS A 19 -8.17 8.08 11.04
C HIS A 19 -9.34 8.83 10.40
N GLU A 20 -9.16 10.13 10.12
CA GLU A 20 -10.18 10.99 9.49
C GLU A 20 -10.57 10.49 8.09
N ARG A 21 -9.61 9.94 7.33
CA ARG A 21 -9.87 9.32 6.03
C ARG A 21 -10.50 7.91 6.14
N GLY A 22 -10.62 7.37 7.34
CA GLY A 22 -11.16 6.02 7.57
C GLY A 22 -10.23 4.90 7.05
N TRP A 23 -8.92 5.15 6.98
CA TRP A 23 -7.93 4.16 6.52
C TRP A 23 -7.36 3.31 7.64
N VAL A 24 -7.78 3.58 8.87
CA VAL A 24 -7.44 2.80 10.06
C VAL A 24 -8.70 2.64 10.89
N ALA A 25 -8.87 1.48 11.50
CA ALA A 25 -9.96 1.14 12.40
C ALA A 25 -9.42 0.59 13.73
N ASN A 26 -10.21 0.69 14.80
CA ASN A 26 -9.80 0.19 16.12
C ASN A 26 -8.45 0.81 16.56
N HIS A 27 -7.41 -0.01 16.71
CA HIS A 27 -6.03 0.39 17.06
C HIS A 27 -5.01 -0.06 16.01
N ASP A 28 -5.47 -0.36 14.80
CA ASP A 28 -4.62 -0.77 13.70
C ASP A 28 -3.82 0.40 13.10
N GLY A 29 -2.97 0.06 12.13
CA GLY A 29 -2.07 0.99 11.48
C GLY A 29 -0.89 1.42 12.36
N ASN A 30 0.25 1.64 11.72
CA ASN A 30 1.46 2.04 12.43
C ASN A 30 2.34 2.91 11.54
N LEU A 31 3.00 3.87 12.17
CA LEU A 31 3.88 4.82 11.51
C LEU A 31 5.23 4.78 12.21
N THR A 32 6.30 4.84 11.42
CA THR A 32 7.64 5.09 11.95
C THR A 32 8.38 6.12 11.12
N VAL A 33 9.29 6.83 11.77
CA VAL A 33 10.19 7.80 11.15
C VAL A 33 11.61 7.61 11.65
N ARG A 34 12.58 7.62 10.75
CA ARG A 34 14.00 7.54 11.06
C ARG A 34 14.50 8.83 11.73
N LEU A 35 15.02 8.71 12.95
CA LEU A 35 15.65 9.80 13.72
C LEU A 35 17.19 9.80 13.60
N GLY A 36 17.76 8.69 13.13
CA GLY A 36 19.20 8.50 12.95
C GLY A 36 19.46 7.11 12.36
N ALA A 37 20.71 6.64 12.41
CA ALA A 37 21.07 5.34 11.83
C ALA A 37 20.21 4.18 12.36
N ASN A 38 20.07 4.09 13.69
CA ASN A 38 19.44 2.97 14.39
C ASN A 38 18.36 3.43 15.38
N ARG A 39 17.75 4.59 15.15
CA ARG A 39 16.72 5.17 16.04
C ARG A 39 15.52 5.59 15.22
N PHE A 40 14.33 5.23 15.70
CA PHE A 40 13.07 5.50 15.03
C PHE A 40 12.06 6.06 16.00
N LEU A 41 11.35 7.10 15.59
CA LEU A 41 10.10 7.53 16.22
C LEU A 41 8.99 6.59 15.75
N ALA A 42 8.13 6.13 16.65
CA ALA A 42 7.10 5.14 16.36
C ALA A 42 5.77 5.51 17.05
N THR A 43 4.65 5.18 16.41
CA THR A 43 3.34 5.24 17.10
C THR A 43 3.26 4.15 18.17
N PRO A 44 2.56 4.39 19.28
CA PRO A 44 2.35 3.37 20.30
C PRO A 44 1.46 2.22 19.79
N THR A 45 1.67 1.03 20.36
CA THR A 45 0.77 -0.11 20.16
C THR A 45 -0.60 0.11 20.81
N ALA A 46 -1.61 -0.63 20.37
CA ALA A 46 -2.96 -0.67 20.98
C ALA A 46 -3.60 0.71 21.21
N THR A 47 -3.22 1.71 20.41
CA THR A 47 -3.69 3.09 20.52
C THR A 47 -4.34 3.47 19.19
N SER A 48 -5.60 3.89 19.25
CA SER A 48 -6.29 4.45 18.08
C SER A 48 -5.50 5.63 17.52
N LYS A 49 -5.31 5.69 16.19
CA LYS A 49 -4.49 6.76 15.58
C LYS A 49 -5.02 8.17 15.85
N ARG A 50 -6.32 8.31 16.16
CA ARG A 50 -6.91 9.59 16.62
C ARG A 50 -6.37 10.08 17.96
N LEU A 51 -5.94 9.15 18.82
CA LEU A 51 -5.47 9.41 20.19
C LEU A 51 -3.94 9.46 20.27
N VAL A 52 -3.24 9.38 19.14
CA VAL A 52 -1.79 9.60 19.13
C VAL A 52 -1.51 11.06 19.47
N ASP A 53 -0.60 11.27 20.41
CA ASP A 53 -0.17 12.58 20.89
C ASP A 53 1.32 12.55 21.24
N ASP A 54 1.87 13.71 21.59
CA ASP A 54 3.30 13.83 21.89
C ASP A 54 3.73 13.00 23.11
N GLY A 55 2.81 12.81 24.08
CA GLY A 55 3.05 12.07 25.31
C GLY A 55 3.11 10.55 25.13
N ASN A 56 2.49 10.02 24.07
CA ASN A 56 2.44 8.58 23.81
C ASN A 56 3.27 8.10 22.61
N LEU A 57 3.83 9.00 21.80
CA LEU A 57 4.88 8.64 20.83
C LEU A 57 6.11 8.07 21.53
N ILE A 58 6.64 6.98 20.98
CA ILE A 58 7.81 6.27 21.53
C ILE A 58 8.99 6.34 20.56
N GLU A 59 10.18 6.14 21.10
CA GLU A 59 11.36 5.88 20.30
C GLU A 59 11.78 4.43 20.46
N VAL A 60 12.21 3.82 19.35
CA VAL A 60 12.70 2.44 19.31
C VAL A 60 14.05 2.37 18.62
N ASP A 61 14.84 1.36 18.98
CA ASP A 61 16.10 1.05 18.31
C ASP A 61 15.87 0.24 17.02
N ALA A 62 16.96 -0.14 16.35
CA ALA A 62 16.92 -0.99 15.15
C ALA A 62 16.33 -2.38 15.38
N ALA A 63 16.28 -2.88 16.62
CA ALA A 63 15.64 -4.14 16.96
C ALA A 63 14.15 -3.97 17.33
N GLY A 64 13.63 -2.73 17.32
CA GLY A 64 12.27 -2.42 17.75
C GLY A 64 12.12 -2.35 19.27
N LYS A 65 13.22 -2.38 20.02
CA LYS A 65 13.19 -2.23 21.48
C LYS A 65 13.03 -0.76 21.84
N ARG A 66 12.14 -0.48 22.80
CA ARG A 66 11.88 0.88 23.27
C ARG A 66 13.13 1.51 23.88
N LEU A 67 13.48 2.70 23.39
CA LEU A 67 14.52 3.58 23.91
C LEU A 67 13.94 4.72 24.77
N ALA A 68 12.79 5.27 24.37
CA ALA A 68 12.13 6.37 25.09
C ALA A 68 10.60 6.27 24.99
N GLY A 69 9.90 6.94 25.92
CA GLY A 69 8.45 6.86 26.09
C GLY A 69 8.01 5.69 26.99
N THR A 70 6.72 5.66 27.34
CA THR A 70 6.17 4.68 28.30
C THR A 70 5.35 3.58 27.63
N ALA A 71 4.79 3.83 26.45
CA ALA A 71 4.00 2.87 25.71
C ALA A 71 4.86 1.70 25.18
N ARG A 72 4.22 0.59 24.79
CA ARG A 72 4.91 -0.54 24.17
C ARG A 72 5.05 -0.35 22.66
N PRO A 73 6.14 -0.82 22.04
CA PRO A 73 6.24 -0.96 20.58
C PRO A 73 5.14 -1.86 20.01
N PHE A 74 4.75 -1.61 18.77
CA PHE A 74 3.82 -2.47 18.03
C PHE A 74 4.54 -3.74 17.53
N SER A 75 3.79 -4.84 17.41
CA SER A 75 4.31 -6.17 17.07
C SER A 75 4.91 -6.25 15.66
N GLU A 76 4.49 -5.35 14.78
CA GLU A 76 4.80 -5.38 13.34
C GLU A 76 6.04 -4.57 12.95
N PHE A 77 6.84 -4.13 13.92
CA PHE A 77 8.03 -3.32 13.63
C PHE A 77 9.00 -4.01 12.65
N ASN A 78 8.99 -5.34 12.58
CA ASN A 78 9.75 -6.12 11.60
C ASN A 78 9.46 -5.74 10.14
N LEU A 79 8.21 -5.36 9.80
CA LEU A 79 7.87 -4.87 8.45
C LEU A 79 8.60 -3.57 8.15
N HIS A 80 8.55 -2.60 9.08
CA HIS A 80 9.21 -1.30 8.92
C HIS A 80 10.73 -1.46 8.87
N ARG A 81 11.28 -2.27 9.77
CA ARG A 81 12.70 -2.60 9.85
C ARG A 81 13.21 -3.21 8.55
N CYS A 82 12.48 -4.15 7.96
CA CYS A 82 12.84 -4.79 6.70
C CYS A 82 13.12 -3.77 5.58
N ILE A 83 12.27 -2.72 5.51
CA ILE A 83 12.45 -1.61 4.56
C ILE A 83 13.68 -0.79 4.92
N TYR A 84 13.79 -0.33 6.18
CA TYR A 84 14.90 0.53 6.61
C TYR A 84 16.28 -0.11 6.48
N GLU A 85 16.39 -1.44 6.63
CA GLU A 85 17.64 -2.19 6.46
C GLU A 85 18.08 -2.28 4.99
N ARG A 86 17.14 -2.24 4.04
CA ARG A 86 17.40 -2.37 2.59
C ARG A 86 17.45 -1.04 1.86
N ARG A 87 16.90 0.01 2.47
CA ARG A 87 16.71 1.32 1.84
C ARG A 87 17.18 2.44 2.77
N SER A 88 18.38 2.94 2.50
CA SER A 88 18.96 4.07 3.23
C SER A 88 18.29 5.40 2.88
N ASP A 89 17.64 5.49 1.71
CA ASP A 89 16.84 6.63 1.27
C ASP A 89 15.48 6.73 1.97
N VAL A 90 15.04 5.67 2.67
CA VAL A 90 13.76 5.67 3.37
C VAL A 90 13.89 6.30 4.75
N GLY A 91 13.13 7.38 4.95
CA GLY A 91 13.01 8.11 6.19
C GLY A 91 11.70 7.85 6.95
N ALA A 92 10.65 7.36 6.29
CA ALA A 92 9.40 6.98 6.96
C ALA A 92 8.73 5.76 6.31
N VAL A 93 8.00 5.01 7.14
CA VAL A 93 7.20 3.85 6.71
C VAL A 93 5.84 3.92 7.39
N LEU A 94 4.78 3.73 6.61
CA LEU A 94 3.38 3.75 7.01
C LEU A 94 2.74 2.42 6.67
N HIS A 95 1.99 1.88 7.63
CA HIS A 95 1.07 0.78 7.43
C HIS A 95 -0.34 1.22 7.82
N ALA A 96 -1.32 0.92 6.98
CA ALA A 96 -2.74 1.18 7.23
C ALA A 96 -3.62 0.20 6.45
N HIS A 97 -4.93 0.30 6.65
CA HIS A 97 -5.97 -0.52 6.03
C HIS A 97 -6.99 0.31 5.22
N PRO A 98 -6.56 1.11 4.24
CA PRO A 98 -7.48 1.87 3.39
C PRO A 98 -8.45 0.92 2.66
N PRO A 99 -9.79 1.13 2.76
CA PRO A 99 -10.76 0.08 2.49
C PRO A 99 -10.71 -0.56 1.09
N LYS A 100 -10.44 0.21 0.03
CA LYS A 100 -10.50 -0.32 -1.35
C LYS A 100 -9.22 -1.08 -1.66
N ALA A 101 -8.07 -0.55 -1.26
CA ALA A 101 -6.81 -1.27 -1.39
C ALA A 101 -6.78 -2.53 -0.50
N THR A 102 -7.32 -2.46 0.73
CA THR A 102 -7.47 -3.64 1.60
C THR A 102 -8.45 -4.65 0.99
N ALA A 103 -9.53 -4.23 0.35
CA ALA A 103 -10.42 -5.15 -0.36
C ALA A 103 -9.69 -5.93 -1.46
N ILE A 104 -8.82 -5.27 -2.23
CA ILE A 104 -7.95 -5.94 -3.20
C ILE A 104 -6.94 -6.86 -2.50
N ALA A 105 -6.35 -6.42 -1.39
CA ALA A 105 -5.40 -7.22 -0.62
C ALA A 105 -6.04 -8.53 -0.08
N CYS A 106 -7.33 -8.49 0.25
CA CYS A 106 -8.14 -9.65 0.67
C CYS A 106 -8.72 -10.47 -0.51
N SER A 107 -8.49 -10.06 -1.75
CA SER A 107 -9.02 -10.73 -2.95
C SER A 107 -7.99 -11.69 -3.54
N ALA A 108 -8.44 -12.59 -4.42
CA ALA A 108 -7.55 -13.46 -5.20
C ALA A 108 -6.77 -12.64 -6.26
N GLU A 109 -7.45 -11.73 -6.93
CA GLU A 109 -6.86 -10.88 -7.98
C GLU A 109 -6.18 -9.62 -7.42
N ASN A 110 -5.34 -8.99 -8.23
CA ASN A 110 -4.76 -7.67 -7.96
C ASN A 110 -4.88 -6.79 -9.22
N PRO A 111 -6.02 -6.10 -9.43
CA PRO A 111 -6.22 -5.29 -10.63
C PRO A 111 -5.35 -4.02 -10.66
N ILE A 112 -4.65 -3.67 -9.56
CA ILE A 112 -3.71 -2.55 -9.50
C ILE A 112 -2.24 -2.97 -9.60
N GLU A 113 -1.97 -4.27 -9.80
CA GLU A 113 -0.62 -4.81 -9.94
C GLU A 113 0.16 -4.09 -11.06
N ARG A 114 -0.45 -4.01 -12.24
CA ARG A 114 0.10 -3.29 -13.39
C ARG A 114 -0.40 -1.85 -13.37
N PRO A 115 0.50 -0.87 -13.57
CA PRO A 115 0.10 0.53 -13.59
C PRO A 115 -0.77 0.83 -14.82
N PHE A 116 -1.91 1.47 -14.60
CA PHE A 116 -2.81 2.01 -15.63
C PHE A 116 -2.87 3.55 -15.62
N ILE A 117 -2.16 4.18 -14.67
CA ILE A 117 -2.01 5.62 -14.48
C ILE A 117 -0.52 5.93 -14.28
N ALA A 118 -0.01 6.97 -14.94
CA ALA A 118 1.42 7.26 -15.01
C ALA A 118 2.04 7.58 -13.63
N GLU A 119 1.27 8.23 -12.78
CA GLU A 119 1.60 8.62 -11.41
C GLU A 119 1.94 7.41 -10.54
N ALA A 120 1.34 6.25 -10.80
CA ALA A 120 1.68 5.00 -10.11
C ALA A 120 3.16 4.64 -10.37
N VAL A 121 3.60 4.77 -11.63
CA VAL A 121 4.98 4.48 -12.03
C VAL A 121 5.95 5.49 -11.42
N VAL A 122 5.59 6.77 -11.48
CA VAL A 122 6.45 7.84 -10.99
C VAL A 122 6.59 7.81 -9.47
N SER A 123 5.50 7.60 -8.75
CA SER A 123 5.47 7.67 -7.28
C SER A 123 5.84 6.37 -6.59
N ILE A 124 5.38 5.22 -7.08
CA ILE A 124 5.52 3.91 -6.40
C ILE A 124 6.57 3.03 -7.06
N GLY A 125 6.61 2.96 -8.40
CA GLY A 125 7.54 2.09 -9.13
C GLY A 125 6.85 1.30 -10.24
N PRO A 126 7.52 0.29 -10.82
CA PRO A 126 7.02 -0.39 -12.03
C PRO A 126 5.71 -1.15 -11.84
N ARG A 127 5.32 -1.45 -10.60
CA ARG A 127 4.13 -2.22 -10.21
C ARG A 127 3.76 -1.99 -8.75
N ILE A 128 2.59 -2.49 -8.33
CA ILE A 128 2.14 -2.51 -6.93
C ILE A 128 1.89 -3.97 -6.52
N PRO A 129 2.92 -4.68 -6.01
CA PRO A 129 2.83 -6.10 -5.73
C PRO A 129 1.88 -6.40 -4.58
N LYS A 130 1.16 -7.51 -4.69
CA LYS A 130 0.49 -8.16 -3.55
C LYS A 130 1.36 -9.28 -3.00
N VAL A 131 1.87 -9.11 -1.78
CA VAL A 131 2.59 -10.18 -1.08
C VAL A 131 1.60 -11.20 -0.51
N PRO A 132 1.93 -12.51 -0.54
CA PRO A 132 1.12 -13.53 0.12
C PRO A 132 0.89 -13.23 1.60
N PHE A 133 -0.22 -13.72 2.14
CA PHE A 133 -0.46 -13.66 3.58
C PHE A 133 0.67 -14.35 4.33
N ALA A 134 1.16 -13.68 5.37
CA ALA A 134 2.08 -14.22 6.34
C ALA A 134 1.68 -13.71 7.72
N ALA A 135 1.88 -14.53 8.76
CA ALA A 135 1.61 -14.11 10.12
C ALA A 135 2.48 -12.88 10.48
N PRO A 136 1.95 -11.91 11.26
CA PRO A 136 2.72 -10.77 11.72
C PRO A 136 4.01 -11.20 12.42
N GLY A 137 5.16 -10.69 11.97
CA GLY A 137 6.46 -11.11 12.49
C GLY A 137 7.53 -11.24 11.40
N PRO A 138 8.54 -12.10 11.62
CA PRO A 138 9.63 -12.32 10.66
C PRO A 138 9.16 -12.80 9.28
N ASP A 139 8.11 -13.63 9.22
CA ASP A 139 7.62 -14.18 7.95
C ASP A 139 7.00 -13.10 7.06
N ALA A 140 6.23 -12.18 7.64
CA ALA A 140 5.70 -11.03 6.92
C ALA A 140 6.83 -10.10 6.39
N ALA A 141 7.87 -9.90 7.19
CA ALA A 141 9.06 -9.16 6.75
C ALA A 141 9.80 -9.87 5.60
N ALA A 142 9.91 -11.19 5.65
CA ALA A 142 10.52 -11.99 4.59
C ALA A 142 9.71 -11.96 3.29
N ALA A 143 8.38 -11.95 3.37
CA ALA A 143 7.51 -11.82 2.19
C ALA A 143 7.63 -10.46 1.50
N VAL A 144 7.86 -9.38 2.25
CA VAL A 144 8.04 -8.02 1.72
C VAL A 144 9.46 -7.76 1.21
N ALA A 145 10.47 -8.40 1.79
CA ALA A 145 11.88 -8.16 1.51
C ALA A 145 12.28 -8.11 0.01
N PRO A 146 11.76 -8.98 -0.88
CA PRO A 146 12.11 -8.95 -2.31
C PRO A 146 11.66 -7.66 -3.01
N PHE A 147 10.60 -7.02 -2.53
CA PHE A 147 9.98 -5.85 -3.17
C PHE A 147 10.50 -4.53 -2.61
N ALA A 148 11.15 -4.54 -1.45
CA ALA A 148 11.64 -3.34 -0.75
C ALA A 148 12.57 -2.46 -1.61
N THR A 149 13.31 -3.08 -2.54
CA THR A 149 14.23 -2.38 -3.48
C THR A 149 13.65 -2.21 -4.88
N GLU A 150 12.42 -2.65 -5.13
CA GLU A 150 11.77 -2.56 -6.44
C GLU A 150 10.72 -1.44 -6.47
N VAL A 151 9.92 -1.34 -5.42
CA VAL A 151 8.76 -0.45 -5.32
C VAL A 151 8.83 0.42 -4.06
N ASP A 152 7.83 1.27 -3.85
CA ASP A 152 7.67 2.06 -2.63
C ASP A 152 6.32 1.84 -1.89
N ALA A 153 5.52 0.89 -2.35
CA ALA A 153 4.33 0.42 -1.68
C ALA A 153 3.96 -1.00 -2.10
N VAL A 154 3.37 -1.77 -1.20
CA VAL A 154 2.89 -3.14 -1.43
C VAL A 154 1.52 -3.35 -0.80
N LEU A 155 0.72 -4.25 -1.39
CA LEU A 155 -0.45 -4.83 -0.74
C LEU A 155 -0.01 -6.04 0.07
N LEU A 156 -0.38 -6.10 1.34
CA LEU A 156 -0.18 -7.23 2.24
C LEU A 156 -1.43 -8.14 2.18
N GLY A 157 -1.28 -9.36 1.65
CA GLY A 157 -2.40 -10.28 1.45
C GLY A 157 -3.21 -10.53 2.72
N ASN A 158 -4.55 -10.37 2.64
CA ASN A 158 -5.49 -10.44 3.76
C ASN A 158 -5.18 -9.48 4.92
N HIS A 159 -4.59 -8.32 4.64
CA HIS A 159 -4.11 -7.42 5.69
C HIS A 159 -4.31 -5.94 5.32
N GLY A 160 -3.54 -5.39 4.39
CA GLY A 160 -3.72 -4.00 3.92
C GLY A 160 -2.54 -3.46 3.16
N VAL A 161 -2.10 -2.23 3.44
CA VAL A 161 -1.07 -1.52 2.65
C VAL A 161 0.14 -1.20 3.50
N LEU A 162 1.34 -1.43 2.96
CA LEU A 162 2.59 -0.92 3.51
C LEU A 162 3.23 -0.01 2.47
N ALA A 163 3.51 1.25 2.84
CA ALA A 163 4.09 2.26 1.97
C ALA A 163 5.25 2.97 2.68
N TRP A 164 6.24 3.41 1.92
CA TRP A 164 7.42 4.07 2.48
C TRP A 164 7.87 5.26 1.64
N GLY A 165 8.63 6.16 2.25
CA GLY A 165 9.08 7.41 1.64
C GLY A 165 10.32 8.00 2.29
N ALA A 166 10.89 9.01 1.63
CA ALA A 166 12.00 9.79 2.18
C ALA A 166 11.59 10.55 3.46
N ASP A 167 10.30 10.84 3.60
CA ASP A 167 9.68 11.43 4.78
C ASP A 167 8.23 10.94 4.95
N LEU A 168 7.57 11.38 6.02
CA LEU A 168 6.18 11.02 6.34
C LEU A 168 5.20 11.43 5.24
N GLU A 169 5.42 12.60 4.64
CA GLU A 169 4.54 13.15 3.60
C GLU A 169 4.55 12.25 2.37
N LEU A 170 5.74 11.92 1.86
CA LEU A 170 5.85 11.05 0.68
C LEU A 170 5.32 9.64 0.96
N ALA A 171 5.56 9.09 2.15
CA ALA A 171 5.00 7.80 2.53
C ALA A 171 3.46 7.83 2.59
N TYR A 172 2.89 8.94 3.09
CA TYR A 172 1.43 9.15 3.12
C TYR A 172 0.85 9.28 1.72
N LEU A 173 1.44 10.13 0.86
CA LEU A 173 1.00 10.32 -0.52
C LEU A 173 1.02 9.03 -1.34
N ARG A 174 1.99 8.15 -1.08
CA ARG A 174 2.04 6.81 -1.70
C ARG A 174 0.91 5.91 -1.23
N LEU A 175 0.63 5.91 0.07
CA LEU A 175 -0.50 5.17 0.63
C LEU A 175 -1.84 5.70 0.10
N GLU A 176 -1.99 7.03 0.00
CA GLU A 176 -3.15 7.69 -0.63
C GLU A 176 -3.32 7.28 -2.09
N LEU A 177 -2.22 7.29 -2.85
CA LEU A 177 -2.24 6.90 -4.26
C LEU A 177 -2.66 5.44 -4.43
N VAL A 178 -2.19 4.51 -3.59
CA VAL A 178 -2.61 3.10 -3.63
C VAL A 178 -4.14 2.97 -3.43
N GLU A 179 -4.71 3.67 -2.44
CA GLU A 179 -6.17 3.68 -2.22
C GLU A 179 -6.93 4.31 -3.39
N HIS A 180 -6.38 5.38 -3.97
CA HIS A 180 -6.99 6.04 -5.13
C HIS A 180 -7.01 5.12 -6.36
N LEU A 181 -5.89 4.46 -6.65
CA LEU A 181 -5.79 3.47 -7.73
C LEU A 181 -6.72 2.29 -7.48
N ALA A 182 -6.82 1.79 -6.25
CA ALA A 182 -7.75 0.73 -5.90
C ALA A 182 -9.21 1.16 -6.14
N THR A 183 -9.56 2.39 -5.76
CA THR A 183 -10.89 2.95 -6.00
C THR A 183 -11.22 3.01 -7.49
N ILE A 184 -10.29 3.50 -8.32
CA ILE A 184 -10.47 3.56 -9.78
C ILE A 184 -10.59 2.15 -10.38
N ALA A 185 -9.70 1.23 -9.99
CA ALA A 185 -9.68 -0.12 -10.52
C ALA A 185 -10.98 -0.87 -10.21
N LEU A 186 -11.48 -0.78 -8.97
CA LEU A 186 -12.76 -1.38 -8.59
C LEU A 186 -13.94 -0.75 -9.35
N ALA A 187 -13.94 0.57 -9.53
CA ALA A 187 -14.96 1.26 -10.32
C ALA A 187 -14.89 0.91 -11.83
N ALA A 188 -13.72 0.54 -12.34
CA ALA A 188 -13.52 0.11 -13.71
C ALA A 188 -13.96 -1.34 -13.97
N LEU A 189 -14.11 -2.19 -12.94
CA LEU A 189 -14.46 -3.61 -13.12
C LEU A 189 -15.75 -3.82 -13.95
N PRO A 190 -16.87 -3.12 -13.71
CA PRO A 190 -18.07 -3.25 -14.55
C PRO A 190 -17.88 -2.79 -16.00
N LEU A 191 -16.82 -2.03 -16.28
CA LEU A 191 -16.47 -1.52 -17.61
C LEU A 191 -15.40 -2.40 -18.32
N GLY A 192 -15.06 -3.55 -17.75
CA GLY A 192 -14.03 -4.45 -18.27
C GLY A 192 -12.67 -4.38 -17.56
N GLY A 193 -12.58 -3.62 -16.46
CA GLY A 193 -11.39 -3.49 -15.63
C GLY A 193 -10.39 -2.44 -16.10
N PRO A 194 -9.38 -2.11 -15.28
CA PRO A 194 -8.35 -1.14 -15.64
C PRO A 194 -7.50 -1.66 -16.81
N GLN A 195 -7.27 -0.81 -17.80
CA GLN A 195 -6.39 -1.09 -18.93
C GLN A 195 -4.95 -0.66 -18.59
N PRO A 196 -3.98 -1.59 -18.51
CA PRO A 196 -2.59 -1.23 -18.20
C PRO A 196 -1.99 -0.24 -19.20
N LEU A 197 -1.06 0.58 -18.72
CA LEU A 197 -0.25 1.43 -19.60
C LEU A 197 0.51 0.58 -20.63
N PRO A 198 0.72 1.09 -21.85
CA PRO A 198 1.59 0.44 -22.83
C PRO A 198 2.98 0.21 -22.24
N GLU A 199 3.55 -0.98 -22.42
CA GLU A 199 4.86 -1.34 -21.85
C GLU A 199 5.98 -0.39 -22.30
N ALA A 200 5.88 0.13 -23.54
CA ALA A 200 6.80 1.12 -24.09
C ALA A 200 6.80 2.47 -23.33
N ALA A 201 5.78 2.76 -22.52
CA ALA A 201 5.71 3.99 -21.72
C ALA A 201 6.51 3.89 -20.41
N LEU A 202 6.65 2.68 -19.84
CA LEU A 202 7.27 2.47 -18.52
C LEU A 202 8.69 3.03 -18.42
N PRO A 203 9.61 2.79 -19.39
CA PRO A 203 10.98 3.31 -19.29
C PRO A 203 11.05 4.84 -19.14
N LYS A 204 10.20 5.59 -19.87
CA LYS A 204 10.17 7.05 -19.78
C LYS A 204 9.65 7.54 -18.42
N LEU A 205 8.66 6.83 -17.86
CA LEU A 205 8.10 7.16 -16.55
C LEU A 205 9.07 6.84 -15.41
N LEU A 206 9.81 5.72 -15.49
CA LEU A 206 10.87 5.38 -14.56
C LEU A 206 12.06 6.36 -14.64
N GLN A 207 12.37 6.89 -15.82
CA GLN A 207 13.34 7.98 -15.96
C GLN A 207 12.83 9.28 -15.30
N ALA A 208 11.54 9.60 -15.43
CA ALA A 208 10.94 10.76 -14.77
C ALA A 208 10.99 10.64 -13.24
N ARG A 209 10.69 9.44 -12.72
CA ARG A 209 10.86 9.07 -11.31
C ARG A 209 12.28 9.32 -10.80
N ALA A 210 13.28 8.84 -11.54
CA ALA A 210 14.69 9.03 -11.19
C ALA A 210 15.08 10.52 -11.15
N ARG A 211 14.65 11.31 -12.16
CA ARG A 211 14.88 12.76 -12.21
C ARG A 211 14.21 13.51 -11.06
N ALA A 212 13.07 13.04 -10.59
CA ALA A 212 12.36 13.62 -9.44
C ALA A 212 12.99 13.23 -8.08
N GLY A 213 14.03 12.38 -8.06
CA GLY A 213 14.63 11.88 -6.82
C GLY A 213 13.72 10.94 -6.03
N LEU A 214 12.65 10.43 -6.65
CA LEU A 214 11.65 9.57 -6.01
C LEU A 214 12.10 8.11 -6.12
N GLY A 215 13.06 7.75 -5.26
CA GLY A 215 13.56 6.38 -5.10
C GLY A 215 14.97 6.20 -5.66
N GLN A 216 15.90 5.72 -4.80
CA GLN A 216 17.22 5.23 -5.24
C GLN A 216 17.14 3.94 -6.09
N ALA A 217 15.95 3.34 -6.16
CA ALA A 217 15.66 2.05 -6.81
C ALA A 217 15.38 2.09 -8.33
N ALA A 218 15.60 3.22 -9.01
CA ALA A 218 15.37 3.29 -10.47
C ALA A 218 16.28 2.33 -11.28
N ASP A 219 17.43 1.93 -10.72
CA ASP A 219 18.40 1.08 -11.43
C ASP A 219 18.11 -0.43 -11.27
N ALA A 220 17.54 -0.89 -10.14
CA ALA A 220 17.22 -2.30 -9.91
C ALA A 220 15.85 -2.72 -10.49
N ALA A 221 14.88 -1.80 -10.52
CA ALA A 221 13.56 -2.00 -11.11
C ALA A 221 13.61 -2.25 -12.63
N THR A 222 14.60 -1.65 -13.31
CA THR A 222 14.78 -1.79 -14.76
C THR A 222 15.20 -3.21 -15.17
N GLN A 223 15.88 -3.95 -14.30
CA GLN A 223 16.31 -5.33 -14.57
C GLN A 223 15.17 -6.35 -14.45
N HIS A 224 14.14 -6.09 -13.63
CA HIS A 224 12.99 -6.99 -13.41
C HIS A 224 11.79 -6.71 -14.33
N ALA A 225 11.69 -5.52 -14.92
CA ALA A 225 10.61 -5.16 -15.84
C ALA A 225 10.52 -6.09 -17.07
N HIS A 226 11.65 -6.64 -17.52
CA HIS A 226 11.70 -7.58 -18.64
C HIS A 226 11.09 -8.96 -18.33
N ALA A 227 11.07 -9.38 -17.06
CA ALA A 227 10.48 -10.66 -16.66
C ALA A 227 8.95 -10.60 -16.59
N TYR A 228 8.38 -9.42 -16.34
CA TYR A 228 6.93 -9.23 -16.19
C TYR A 228 6.16 -9.13 -17.50
N ALA A 229 6.78 -8.61 -18.56
CA ALA A 229 6.23 -8.63 -19.92
C ALA A 229 6.06 -10.06 -20.48
N ALA A 230 6.82 -11.03 -19.93
CA ALA A 230 6.86 -12.42 -20.39
C ALA A 230 5.99 -13.39 -19.56
N ALA A 231 5.42 -12.95 -18.43
CA ALA A 231 4.59 -13.81 -17.60
C ALA A 231 3.28 -14.15 -18.35
N PRO A 232 2.96 -15.44 -18.57
CA PRO A 232 1.77 -15.82 -19.31
C PRO A 232 0.53 -15.29 -18.58
N ARG A 233 -0.38 -14.72 -19.36
CA ARG A 233 -1.75 -14.46 -18.90
C ARG A 233 -2.23 -15.74 -18.23
N GLN A 234 -2.54 -15.72 -16.94
CA GLN A 234 -3.53 -16.67 -16.45
C GLN A 234 -4.81 -16.23 -17.14
N SER A 235 -5.07 -16.80 -18.32
CA SER A 235 -6.43 -16.90 -18.83
C SER A 235 -7.24 -17.39 -17.65
N ALA A 236 -8.26 -16.63 -17.27
CA ALA A 236 -9.31 -17.15 -16.41
C ALA A 236 -9.61 -18.55 -16.94
N SER A 237 -9.32 -19.57 -16.13
CA SER A 237 -9.55 -20.95 -16.52
C SER A 237 -11.00 -21.04 -16.96
N GLU A 238 -11.23 -21.42 -18.22
CA GLU A 238 -12.53 -21.83 -18.77
C GLU A 238 -12.99 -23.14 -18.12
N SER A 239 -13.01 -23.18 -16.79
CA SER A 239 -13.40 -24.35 -16.01
C SER A 239 -14.16 -23.92 -14.76
N ALA A 240 -15.28 -23.24 -14.98
CA ALA A 240 -16.43 -23.25 -14.11
C ALA A 240 -17.66 -22.92 -14.95
N SER A 241 -18.38 -23.95 -15.42
CA SER A 241 -19.75 -23.92 -15.96
C SER A 241 -20.28 -22.53 -16.35
N GLY A 242 -20.02 -22.12 -17.59
CA GLY A 242 -20.41 -20.83 -18.19
C GLY A 242 -21.92 -20.52 -18.26
N GLY A 243 -22.79 -21.32 -17.63
CA GLY A 243 -24.20 -20.98 -17.47
C GLY A 243 -24.46 -20.07 -16.27
N GLY A 244 -23.84 -20.34 -15.11
CA GLY A 244 -24.28 -19.72 -13.85
C GLY A 244 -23.83 -18.27 -13.63
N ARG A 245 -22.64 -17.91 -14.12
CA ARG A 245 -22.08 -16.55 -13.91
C ARG A 245 -22.66 -15.54 -14.90
N ASP A 246 -22.86 -15.95 -16.14
CA ASP A 246 -23.50 -15.13 -17.17
C ASP A 246 -24.99 -14.95 -16.88
N ASP A 247 -25.68 -15.98 -16.37
CA ASP A 247 -27.04 -15.83 -15.88
C ASP A 247 -27.13 -14.90 -14.67
N LEU A 248 -26.18 -14.97 -13.73
CA LEU A 248 -26.19 -14.08 -12.57
C LEU A 248 -25.97 -12.61 -12.97
N VAL A 249 -25.03 -12.35 -13.88
CA VAL A 249 -24.79 -11.01 -14.41
C VAL A 249 -26.00 -10.49 -15.19
N ARG A 250 -26.65 -11.36 -15.97
CA ARG A 250 -27.89 -11.04 -16.68
C ARG A 250 -29.02 -10.67 -15.73
N VAL A 251 -29.27 -11.49 -14.69
CA VAL A 251 -30.31 -11.26 -13.70
C VAL A 251 -30.06 -9.97 -12.92
N ILE A 252 -28.83 -9.72 -12.48
CA ILE A 252 -28.48 -8.47 -11.77
C ILE A 252 -28.75 -7.26 -12.67
N ARG A 253 -28.39 -7.34 -13.95
CA ARG A 253 -28.63 -6.25 -14.91
C ARG A 253 -30.12 -6.01 -15.14
N GLU A 254 -30.90 -7.06 -15.32
CA GLU A 254 -32.35 -6.99 -15.53
C GLU A 254 -33.06 -6.35 -14.32
N GLU A 255 -32.73 -6.78 -13.11
CA GLU A 255 -33.30 -6.21 -11.88
C GLU A 255 -32.88 -4.76 -11.65
N LEU A 256 -31.63 -4.40 -11.97
CA LEU A 256 -31.17 -3.01 -11.87
C LEU A 256 -31.92 -2.10 -12.85
N VAL A 257 -32.16 -2.58 -14.08
CA VAL A 257 -32.93 -1.84 -15.10
C VAL A 257 -34.38 -1.67 -14.66
N ARG A 258 -35.02 -2.71 -14.11
CA ARG A 258 -36.39 -2.64 -13.57
C ARG A 258 -36.51 -1.65 -12.42
N ALA A 259 -35.57 -1.69 -11.48
CA ALA A 259 -35.53 -0.76 -10.35
C ALA A 259 -35.38 0.70 -10.81
N LEU A 260 -34.57 0.95 -11.84
CA LEU A 260 -34.40 2.28 -12.43
C LEU A 260 -35.60 2.73 -13.27
N ALA A 261 -36.37 1.79 -13.83
CA ALA A 261 -37.60 2.06 -14.58
C ALA A 261 -38.83 2.30 -13.66
N GLY A 262 -38.69 2.10 -12.34
CA GLY A 262 -39.79 2.27 -11.39
C GLY A 262 -40.83 1.14 -11.43
N GLU A 263 -40.47 -0.02 -11.96
CA GLU A 263 -41.33 -1.20 -11.98
C GLU A 263 -41.13 -1.98 -10.66
N GLU A 264 -42.00 -1.76 -9.67
CA GLU A 264 -42.01 -2.59 -8.45
C GLU A 264 -42.55 -3.99 -8.76
N SER A 265 -41.79 -5.03 -8.40
CA SER A 265 -42.21 -6.44 -8.50
C SER A 265 -43.48 -6.69 -7.66
N ARG A 266 -44.55 -7.17 -8.32
CA ARG A 266 -45.73 -7.74 -7.68
C ARG A 266 -45.47 -9.15 -7.15
#